data_AF-A0A7R9YTZ7-F1
#
_entry.id   AF-A0A7R9YTZ7-F1
#
_cell.length_a   1.000
_cell.length_b   1.000
_cell.length_c   1.000
_cell.angle_alpha   90.00
_cell.angle_beta   90.00
_cell.angle_gamma   90.00
#
_symmetry.space_group_name_H-M   'P 1'
#
loop_
_entity.id
_entity.type
_entity.pdbx_description
1 polymer ?
#
loop_
_entity_poly.entity_id
_entity_poly.type
_entity_poly.pdbx_seq_one_letter_code
_entity_poly.pdbx_strand_id
1 'polypeptide(L)'
;QQSNKIKQQQQQQLLREHQLPDNDPPPVFDLDQLRMAVQPVPLPRQLGARVEHFYLPDASGPVDKIVSEHLGVPLDIIRRLLWFGAVYSCSVVPLPPGATAGGVAERTHARIRAWHADGVMRHGRDSRLQTPRRVAPGDSVTCGAYFRVHMQPKRFPAAAATVDWPARIVAHGEGFVVANKPPGVQVPPTVDNTRESLLAKVEETLGLPSGSVAPPHRLDVGTEGLVVLAKTAEFARYF
;
A
#
# COMPACT_ATOMS: atom_id res chain seq x y z
N GLN A 1 18.52 6.45 42.91
CA GLN A 1 17.17 7.00 42.69
C GLN A 1 17.15 8.22 41.75
N GLN A 2 18.17 9.09 41.75
CA GLN A 2 18.27 10.24 40.81
C GLN A 2 18.35 9.86 39.32
N SER A 3 19.04 8.77 38.97
CA SER A 3 19.20 8.33 37.56
C SER A 3 17.89 7.95 36.85
N ASN A 4 16.92 7.37 37.58
CA ASN A 4 15.62 7.02 37.03
C ASN A 4 14.73 8.27 36.80
N LYS A 5 14.91 9.32 37.59
CA LYS A 5 14.18 10.59 37.45
C LYS A 5 14.61 11.37 36.20
N ILE A 6 15.91 11.32 35.88
CA ILE A 6 16.49 11.96 34.69
C ILE A 6 16.03 11.23 33.41
N LYS A 7 16.00 9.89 33.43
CA LYS A 7 15.48 9.09 32.29
C LYS A 7 13.98 9.34 32.05
N GLN A 8 13.17 9.45 33.10
CA GLN A 8 11.75 9.77 32.96
C GLN A 8 11.51 11.19 32.42
N GLN A 9 12.30 12.18 32.85
CA GLN A 9 12.18 13.54 32.33
C GLN A 9 12.62 13.65 30.86
N GLN A 10 13.71 12.98 30.47
CA GLN A 10 14.13 12.92 29.05
C GLN A 10 13.11 12.20 28.17
N GLN A 11 12.49 11.12 28.68
CA GLN A 11 11.44 10.40 27.96
C GLN A 11 10.15 11.22 27.82
N GLN A 12 9.78 12.01 28.84
CA GLN A 12 8.65 12.94 28.77
C GLN A 12 8.92 14.14 27.86
N GLN A 13 10.18 14.57 27.74
CA GLN A 13 10.58 15.66 26.85
C GLN A 13 10.59 15.20 25.37
N LEU A 14 11.09 13.99 25.09
CA LEU A 14 10.99 13.35 23.77
C LEU A 14 9.53 13.10 23.32
N LEU A 15 8.64 12.76 24.26
CA LEU A 15 7.20 12.61 23.98
C LEU A 15 6.50 13.95 23.69
N ARG A 16 7.00 15.07 24.22
CA ARG A 16 6.51 16.42 23.89
C ARG A 16 7.04 16.94 22.55
N GLU A 17 8.27 16.60 22.19
CA GLU A 17 8.89 17.02 20.92
C GLU A 17 8.41 16.20 19.70
N HIS A 18 7.71 15.08 19.91
CA HIS A 18 7.09 14.25 18.86
C HIS A 18 5.58 14.47 18.68
N GLN A 19 5.00 15.47 19.34
CA GLN A 19 3.67 15.96 18.96
C GLN A 19 3.82 16.87 17.74
N LEU A 20 3.71 16.27 16.55
CA LEU A 20 3.38 17.01 15.33
C LEU A 20 2.06 17.77 15.57
N PRO A 21 1.88 18.96 14.99
CA PRO A 21 0.63 19.69 15.11
C PRO A 21 -0.50 18.84 14.48
N ASP A 22 -1.44 18.41 15.30
CA ASP A 22 -2.61 17.56 15.00
C ASP A 22 -3.66 18.23 14.08
N ASN A 23 -3.27 19.19 13.23
CA ASN A 23 -4.23 20.07 12.56
C ASN A 23 -4.19 20.09 11.02
N ASP A 24 -3.31 19.34 10.36
CA ASP A 24 -3.45 19.19 8.91
C ASP A 24 -4.32 17.97 8.59
N PRO A 25 -5.52 18.16 8.01
CA PRO A 25 -6.28 17.03 7.49
C PRO A 25 -5.42 16.27 6.48
N PRO A 26 -5.58 14.94 6.34
CA PRO A 26 -4.91 14.19 5.29
C PRO A 26 -5.15 14.90 3.96
N PRO A 27 -4.15 15.00 3.06
CA PRO A 27 -4.28 15.75 1.83
C PRO A 27 -5.54 15.28 1.10
N VAL A 28 -6.54 16.16 1.06
CA VAL A 28 -7.77 15.95 0.32
C VAL A 28 -7.38 16.11 -1.13
N PHE A 29 -7.07 14.99 -1.78
CA PHE A 29 -6.84 15.00 -3.22
C PHE A 29 -8.16 15.36 -3.88
N ASP A 30 -8.19 16.51 -4.53
CA ASP A 30 -9.31 16.94 -5.36
C ASP A 30 -9.64 15.82 -6.35
N LEU A 31 -10.89 15.33 -6.30
CA LEU A 31 -11.38 14.28 -7.18
C LEU A 31 -11.29 14.70 -8.65
N ASP A 32 -11.32 15.99 -8.96
CA ASP A 32 -11.14 16.51 -10.32
C ASP A 32 -9.66 16.50 -10.75
N GLN A 33 -8.71 16.76 -9.85
CA GLN A 33 -7.30 16.49 -10.12
C GLN A 33 -7.01 14.99 -10.26
N LEU A 34 -7.70 14.13 -9.49
CA LEU A 34 -7.61 12.68 -9.62
C LEU A 34 -8.15 12.21 -10.98
N ARG A 35 -9.24 12.83 -11.48
CA ARG A 35 -9.81 12.56 -12.81
C ARG A 35 -8.83 12.87 -13.94
N MET A 36 -8.04 13.95 -13.83
CA MET A 36 -6.99 14.25 -14.81
C MET A 36 -5.80 13.26 -14.79
N ALA A 37 -5.61 12.57 -13.66
CA ALA A 37 -4.59 11.53 -13.50
C ALA A 37 -5.12 10.10 -13.80
N VAL A 38 -6.42 9.94 -14.07
CA VAL A 38 -6.94 8.75 -14.72
C VAL A 38 -6.53 8.84 -16.18
N GLN A 39 -5.58 8.02 -16.60
CA GLN A 39 -5.29 7.90 -18.02
C GLN A 39 -6.57 7.44 -18.74
N PRO A 40 -7.06 8.19 -19.75
CA PRO A 40 -8.05 7.63 -20.65
C PRO A 40 -7.43 6.41 -21.34
N VAL A 41 -8.18 5.32 -21.37
CA VAL A 41 -7.75 4.04 -21.98
C VAL A 41 -7.98 4.11 -23.49
N PRO A 42 -7.12 3.48 -24.34
CA PRO A 42 -5.88 2.77 -24.02
C PRO A 42 -4.61 3.45 -24.55
N LEU A 43 -3.49 3.24 -23.85
CA LEU A 43 -2.15 3.40 -24.42
C LEU A 43 -1.92 2.37 -25.54
N PRO A 44 -1.10 2.68 -26.57
CA PRO A 44 -0.80 1.76 -27.67
C PRO A 44 -0.15 0.44 -27.24
N ARG A 45 0.44 0.40 -26.04
CA ARG A 45 1.06 -0.78 -25.46
C ARG A 45 0.87 -0.77 -23.95
N GLN A 46 0.56 -1.93 -23.38
CA GLN A 46 0.69 -2.16 -21.94
C GLN A 46 2.18 -2.04 -21.58
N LEU A 47 2.55 -0.97 -20.88
CA LEU A 47 3.84 -0.91 -20.22
C LEU A 47 3.83 -2.00 -19.15
N GLY A 48 4.85 -2.88 -19.14
CA GLY A 48 4.96 -3.94 -18.15
C GLY A 48 5.06 -3.36 -16.74
N ALA A 49 4.85 -4.18 -15.71
CA ALA A 49 4.95 -3.72 -14.32
C ALA A 49 6.38 -3.26 -14.00
N ARG A 50 6.64 -1.95 -14.07
CA ARG A 50 7.91 -1.37 -13.63
C ARG A 50 7.92 -1.35 -12.10
N VAL A 51 8.75 -2.20 -11.50
CA VAL A 51 8.94 -2.25 -10.04
C VAL A 51 10.38 -1.91 -9.71
N GLU A 52 10.56 -0.88 -8.89
CA GLU A 52 11.88 -0.44 -8.42
C GLU A 52 12.16 -1.05 -7.04
N HIS A 53 13.36 -1.59 -6.88
CA HIS A 53 13.83 -2.23 -5.66
C HIS A 53 15.15 -1.58 -5.23
N PHE A 54 15.18 -0.98 -4.05
CA PHE A 54 16.39 -0.33 -3.55
C PHE A 54 16.45 -0.35 -2.03
N TYR A 55 17.66 -0.24 -1.50
CA TYR A 55 17.94 -0.15 -0.07
C TYR A 55 18.72 1.14 0.21
N LEU A 56 18.24 1.91 1.17
CA LEU A 56 18.88 3.14 1.61
C LEU A 56 19.31 2.96 3.05
N PRO A 57 20.61 2.76 3.33
CA PRO A 57 21.11 2.48 4.68
C PRO A 57 20.89 3.66 5.63
N ASP A 58 20.99 4.88 5.12
CA ASP A 58 20.94 6.10 5.92
C ASP A 58 19.62 6.87 5.77
N ALA A 59 18.59 6.21 5.21
CA ALA A 59 17.27 6.81 5.06
C ALA A 59 16.64 7.08 6.43
N SER A 60 16.31 8.33 6.68
CA SER A 60 15.56 8.77 7.84
C SER A 60 14.65 9.95 7.45
N GLY A 61 13.40 9.90 7.89
CA GLY A 61 12.38 10.92 7.58
C GLY A 61 11.22 10.40 6.72
N PRO A 62 10.43 11.32 6.14
CA PRO A 62 9.21 11.00 5.39
C PRO A 62 9.47 10.16 4.14
N VAL A 63 8.72 9.06 3.98
CA VAL A 63 8.94 8.12 2.87
C VAL A 63 8.69 8.77 1.51
N ASP A 64 7.69 9.64 1.38
CA ASP A 64 7.36 10.30 0.13
C ASP A 64 8.53 11.12 -0.43
N LYS A 65 9.21 11.89 0.43
CA LYS A 65 10.40 12.68 0.09
C LYS A 65 11.59 11.79 -0.26
N ILE A 66 11.89 10.80 0.59
CA ILE A 66 13.02 9.88 0.38
C ILE A 66 12.91 9.15 -0.96
N VAL A 67 11.72 8.61 -1.26
CA VAL A 67 11.48 7.88 -2.50
C VAL A 67 11.48 8.83 -3.71
N SER A 68 10.92 10.03 -3.58
CA SER A 68 10.91 11.06 -4.63
C SER A 68 12.33 11.47 -5.02
N GLU A 69 13.17 11.79 -4.04
CA GLU A 69 14.57 12.17 -4.24
C GLU A 69 15.37 11.02 -4.85
N HIS A 70 15.25 9.80 -4.30
CA HIS A 70 16.00 8.65 -4.79
C HIS A 70 15.66 8.27 -6.24
N LEU A 71 14.38 8.32 -6.61
CA LEU A 71 13.93 7.94 -7.95
C LEU A 71 14.00 9.10 -8.95
N GLY A 72 14.26 10.33 -8.51
CA GLY A 72 14.15 11.53 -9.35
C GLY A 72 12.73 11.75 -9.89
N VAL A 73 11.73 11.35 -9.12
CA VAL A 73 10.31 11.39 -9.51
C VAL A 73 9.60 12.46 -8.70
N PRO A 74 8.76 13.32 -9.30
CA PRO A 74 8.00 14.34 -8.59
C PRO A 74 7.24 13.81 -7.36
N LEU A 75 7.24 14.62 -6.29
CA LEU A 75 6.68 14.25 -4.99
C LEU A 75 5.18 13.92 -5.06
N ASP A 76 4.43 14.63 -5.91
CA ASP A 76 3.01 14.38 -6.14
C ASP A 76 2.76 13.00 -6.76
N ILE A 77 3.63 12.54 -7.65
CA ILE A 77 3.55 11.19 -8.22
C ILE A 77 3.80 10.15 -7.12
N ILE A 78 4.82 10.32 -6.28
CA ILE A 78 5.09 9.39 -5.17
C ILE A 78 3.93 9.36 -4.16
N ARG A 79 3.36 10.52 -3.84
CA ARG A 79 2.16 10.60 -2.98
C ARG A 79 0.97 9.87 -3.59
N ARG A 80 0.78 9.93 -4.91
CA ARG A 80 -0.24 9.13 -5.61
C ARG A 80 0.07 7.64 -5.55
N LEU A 81 1.33 7.22 -5.71
CA LEU A 81 1.71 5.82 -5.55
C LEU A 81 1.42 5.33 -4.13
N LEU A 82 1.75 6.10 -3.10
CA LEU A 82 1.39 5.82 -1.70
C LEU A 82 -0.13 5.73 -1.54
N TRP A 83 -0.89 6.65 -2.13
CA TRP A 83 -2.35 6.64 -2.08
C TRP A 83 -2.95 5.37 -2.71
N PHE A 84 -2.41 4.89 -3.84
CA PHE A 84 -2.78 3.60 -4.45
C PHE A 84 -2.26 2.39 -3.66
N GLY A 85 -1.35 2.61 -2.71
CA GLY A 85 -0.68 1.54 -1.98
C GLY A 85 0.54 0.96 -2.69
N ALA A 86 1.01 1.52 -3.79
CA ALA A 86 2.06 0.96 -4.61
C ALA A 86 3.48 0.97 -3.99
N VAL A 87 3.65 1.53 -2.79
CA VAL A 87 4.94 1.60 -2.09
C VAL A 87 4.96 0.64 -0.92
N TYR A 88 6.02 -0.15 -0.84
CA TYR A 88 6.29 -1.08 0.24
C TYR A 88 7.64 -0.79 0.87
N SER A 89 7.75 -1.03 2.18
CA SER A 89 8.99 -0.89 2.93
C SER A 89 9.18 -2.00 3.97
N CYS A 90 10.43 -2.34 4.25
CA CYS A 90 10.82 -3.09 5.43
C CYS A 90 12.26 -2.76 5.84
N SER A 91 12.60 -3.00 7.10
CA SER A 91 13.90 -2.62 7.66
C SER A 91 15.04 -3.55 7.23
N VAL A 92 14.74 -4.82 6.95
CA VAL A 92 15.71 -5.81 6.49
C VAL A 92 15.33 -6.24 5.08
N VAL A 93 16.29 -6.21 4.16
CA VAL A 93 16.04 -6.55 2.75
C VAL A 93 15.72 -8.04 2.63
N PRO A 94 14.59 -8.46 2.03
CA PRO A 94 14.30 -9.88 1.87
C PRO A 94 15.29 -10.57 0.93
N LEU A 95 15.70 -11.79 1.29
CA LEU A 95 16.54 -12.61 0.41
C LEU A 95 15.71 -13.27 -0.70
N PRO A 96 16.26 -13.46 -1.91
CA PRO A 96 15.58 -14.18 -2.98
C PRO A 96 15.33 -15.65 -2.58
N PRO A 97 14.21 -16.26 -3.00
CA PRO A 97 13.98 -17.68 -2.79
C PRO A 97 15.07 -18.52 -3.51
N GLY A 98 15.71 -19.43 -2.77
CA GLY A 98 16.92 -20.14 -3.19
C GLY A 98 16.82 -20.98 -4.49
N ALA A 99 15.61 -21.30 -4.96
CA ALA A 99 15.40 -22.07 -6.20
C ALA A 99 15.19 -21.21 -7.46
N THR A 100 14.98 -19.90 -7.31
CA THR A 100 14.72 -18.96 -8.42
C THR A 100 15.91 -18.05 -8.76
N ALA A 101 17.11 -18.43 -8.29
CA ALA A 101 18.38 -17.80 -8.63
C ALA A 101 18.84 -18.07 -10.08
N GLY A 102 18.07 -18.84 -10.86
CA GLY A 102 18.33 -19.09 -12.28
C GLY A 102 17.97 -17.89 -13.15
N GLY A 103 18.77 -16.81 -13.09
CA GLY A 103 18.62 -15.67 -13.99
C GLY A 103 19.10 -14.33 -13.43
N VAL A 104 19.32 -14.23 -12.12
CA VAL A 104 19.86 -13.03 -11.49
C VAL A 104 21.39 -13.13 -11.44
N ALA A 105 22.08 -12.18 -12.04
CA ALA A 105 23.54 -12.15 -12.07
C ALA A 105 24.14 -12.18 -10.65
N GLU A 106 25.25 -12.90 -10.48
CA GLU A 106 25.90 -13.09 -9.16
C GLU A 106 26.21 -11.77 -8.45
N ARG A 107 26.55 -10.71 -9.21
CA ARG A 107 26.76 -9.36 -8.68
C ARG A 107 25.52 -8.80 -7.98
N THR A 108 24.34 -9.03 -8.55
CA THR A 108 23.07 -8.59 -7.97
C THR A 108 22.75 -9.36 -6.69
N HIS A 109 23.00 -10.66 -6.66
CA HIS A 109 22.86 -11.46 -5.44
C HIS A 109 23.82 -11.02 -4.34
N ALA A 110 25.10 -10.77 -4.66
CA ALA A 110 26.07 -10.27 -3.71
C ALA A 110 25.63 -8.93 -3.08
N ARG A 111 25.08 -8.02 -3.90
CA ARG A 111 24.53 -6.75 -3.43
C ARG A 111 23.33 -6.94 -2.50
N ILE A 112 22.37 -7.80 -2.85
CA ILE A 112 21.20 -8.07 -2.00
C ILE A 112 21.63 -8.68 -0.66
N ARG A 113 22.60 -9.61 -0.67
CA ARG A 113 23.15 -10.18 0.57
C ARG A 113 23.83 -9.13 1.43
N ALA A 114 24.57 -8.19 0.84
CA ALA A 114 25.18 -7.09 1.56
C ALA A 114 24.12 -6.18 2.20
N TRP A 115 23.07 -5.81 1.46
CA TRP A 115 21.96 -5.02 1.99
C TRP A 115 21.21 -5.75 3.12
N HIS A 116 20.96 -7.04 2.96
CA HIS A 116 20.34 -7.85 4.02
C HIS A 116 21.23 -7.89 5.28
N ALA A 117 22.54 -8.08 5.12
CA ALA A 117 23.48 -8.11 6.25
C ALA A 117 23.51 -6.77 7.01
N ASP A 118 23.51 -5.64 6.29
CA ASP A 118 23.44 -4.31 6.90
C ASP A 118 22.12 -4.09 7.66
N GLY A 119 20.99 -4.43 7.05
CA GLY A 119 19.68 -4.36 7.73
C GLY A 119 19.62 -5.23 8.98
N VAL A 120 20.14 -6.46 8.93
CA VAL A 120 20.22 -7.35 10.09
C VAL A 120 21.11 -6.77 11.19
N MET A 121 22.23 -6.14 10.83
CA MET A 121 23.12 -5.49 11.78
C MET A 121 22.43 -4.33 12.49
N ARG A 122 21.65 -3.52 11.76
CA ARG A 122 20.96 -2.33 12.29
C ARG A 122 19.70 -2.66 13.09
N HIS A 123 18.93 -3.67 12.69
CA HIS A 123 17.59 -3.91 13.22
C HIS A 123 17.39 -5.28 13.88
N GLY A 124 18.35 -6.20 13.75
CA GLY A 124 18.26 -7.56 14.27
C GLY A 124 17.68 -8.58 13.28
N ARG A 125 17.43 -9.80 13.76
CA ARG A 125 17.11 -10.99 12.94
C ARG A 125 15.63 -11.41 12.94
N ASP A 126 14.69 -10.52 13.25
CA ASP A 126 13.26 -10.88 13.20
C ASP A 126 12.78 -11.00 11.74
N SER A 127 12.17 -12.14 11.39
CA SER A 127 11.61 -12.39 10.06
C SER A 127 10.52 -11.40 9.67
N ARG A 128 9.80 -10.81 10.65
CA ARG A 128 8.80 -9.77 10.41
C ARG A 128 9.40 -8.48 9.84
N LEU A 129 10.68 -8.22 10.09
CA LEU A 129 11.42 -7.07 9.56
C LEU A 129 11.86 -7.27 8.12
N GLN A 130 11.74 -8.50 7.59
CA GLN A 130 12.06 -8.84 6.20
C GLN A 130 10.84 -8.81 5.29
N THR A 131 9.62 -8.78 5.86
CA THR A 131 8.38 -8.78 5.09
C THR A 131 8.04 -7.35 4.66
N PRO A 132 8.11 -7.01 3.35
CA PRO A 132 7.75 -5.68 2.88
C PRO A 132 6.28 -5.41 3.16
N ARG A 133 5.98 -4.33 3.89
CA ARG A 133 4.62 -3.88 4.19
C ARG A 133 4.30 -2.63 3.41
N ARG A 134 3.02 -2.47 3.07
CA ARG A 134 2.52 -1.28 2.38
C ARG A 134 2.77 -0.06 3.27
N VAL A 135 3.31 0.99 2.68
CA VAL A 135 3.55 2.27 3.37
C VAL A 135 2.30 3.13 3.26
N ALA A 136 1.82 3.66 4.37
CA ALA A 136 0.71 4.59 4.40
C ALA A 136 1.20 6.01 4.07
N PRO A 137 0.33 6.88 3.50
CA PRO A 137 0.65 8.30 3.37
C PRO A 137 1.00 8.91 4.73
N GLY A 138 2.13 9.63 4.81
CA GLY A 138 2.63 10.25 6.04
C GLY A 138 3.63 9.41 6.84
N ASP A 139 3.80 8.13 6.51
CA ASP A 139 4.78 7.27 7.17
C ASP A 139 6.21 7.78 6.98
N SER A 140 7.05 7.48 7.98
CA SER A 140 8.47 7.80 8.01
C SER A 140 9.30 6.56 8.34
N VAL A 141 10.55 6.56 7.90
CA VAL A 141 11.56 5.56 8.30
C VAL A 141 12.60 6.24 9.19
N THR A 142 13.24 5.49 10.09
CA THR A 142 14.09 6.09 11.14
C THR A 142 15.56 5.67 11.08
N CYS A 143 15.90 4.53 10.47
CA CYS A 143 17.27 4.02 10.49
C CYS A 143 17.53 3.09 9.30
N GLY A 144 17.35 3.60 8.09
CA GLY A 144 17.51 2.83 6.87
C GLY A 144 16.34 1.91 6.55
N ALA A 145 16.09 1.70 5.26
CA ALA A 145 14.97 0.90 4.81
C ALA A 145 15.17 0.38 3.39
N TYR A 146 14.61 -0.80 3.14
CA TYR A 146 14.38 -1.30 1.81
C TYR A 146 13.02 -0.84 1.30
N PHE A 147 12.97 -0.47 0.03
CA PHE A 147 11.77 -0.06 -0.66
C PHE A 147 11.49 -0.95 -1.88
N ARG A 148 10.22 -1.29 -2.07
CA ARG A 148 9.67 -1.86 -3.31
C ARG A 148 8.57 -0.94 -3.81
N VAL A 149 8.80 -0.30 -4.95
CA VAL A 149 7.90 0.72 -5.51
C VAL A 149 7.34 0.25 -6.85
N HIS A 150 6.02 0.06 -6.91
CA HIS A 150 5.31 -0.23 -8.16
C HIS A 150 5.04 1.08 -8.90
N MET A 151 5.87 1.39 -9.90
CA MET A 151 5.85 2.68 -10.60
C MET A 151 4.64 2.87 -11.52
N GLN A 152 3.98 1.77 -11.89
CA GLN A 152 2.83 1.75 -12.79
C GLN A 152 1.74 0.86 -12.21
N PRO A 153 1.01 1.34 -11.19
CA PRO A 153 -0.08 0.59 -10.58
C PRO A 153 -1.09 0.16 -11.64
N LYS A 154 -1.50 -1.11 -11.62
CA LYS A 154 -2.60 -1.58 -12.47
C LYS A 154 -3.85 -0.73 -12.21
N ARG A 155 -4.47 -0.20 -13.27
CA ARG A 155 -5.64 0.69 -13.16
C ARG A 155 -6.94 -0.02 -13.55
N PHE A 156 -8.03 0.33 -12.85
CA PHE A 156 -9.39 -0.08 -13.19
C PHE A 156 -10.30 1.15 -13.28
N PRO A 157 -10.27 1.89 -14.41
CA PRO A 157 -11.05 3.12 -14.57
C PRO A 157 -12.57 2.93 -14.41
N ALA A 158 -13.08 1.72 -14.64
CA ALA A 158 -14.48 1.38 -14.37
C ALA A 158 -14.84 1.47 -12.87
N ALA A 159 -13.86 1.57 -11.97
CA ALA A 159 -14.08 1.83 -10.56
C ALA A 159 -14.20 3.33 -10.20
N ALA A 160 -14.10 4.22 -11.19
CA ALA A 160 -14.14 5.67 -10.99
C ALA A 160 -15.48 6.15 -10.38
N ALA A 161 -15.46 7.37 -9.85
CA ALA A 161 -16.60 8.04 -9.23
C ALA A 161 -17.78 8.32 -10.19
N THR A 162 -17.65 7.99 -11.48
CA THR A 162 -18.76 8.08 -12.45
C THR A 162 -19.75 6.92 -12.33
N VAL A 163 -19.39 5.84 -11.62
CA VAL A 163 -20.30 4.76 -11.28
C VAL A 163 -21.08 5.14 -10.01
N ASP A 164 -22.40 5.07 -10.07
CA ASP A 164 -23.28 5.21 -8.90
C ASP A 164 -23.14 3.97 -8.00
N TRP A 165 -22.12 3.98 -7.15
CA TRP A 165 -21.85 2.89 -6.21
C TRP A 165 -22.95 2.65 -5.18
N PRO A 166 -23.63 3.68 -4.62
CA PRO A 166 -24.82 3.47 -3.80
C PRO A 166 -25.87 2.61 -4.49
N ALA A 167 -26.19 2.88 -5.76
CA ALA A 167 -27.16 2.07 -6.52
C ALA A 167 -26.67 0.65 -6.84
N ARG A 168 -25.37 0.37 -6.71
CA ARG A 168 -24.78 -0.96 -6.90
C ARG A 168 -24.82 -1.82 -5.63
N ILE A 169 -25.09 -1.24 -4.46
CA ILE A 169 -25.33 -2.01 -3.24
C ILE A 169 -26.74 -2.57 -3.29
N VAL A 170 -26.86 -3.89 -3.48
CA VAL A 170 -28.14 -4.57 -3.63
C VAL A 170 -28.75 -4.93 -2.27
N ALA A 171 -27.90 -5.34 -1.32
CA ALA A 171 -28.29 -5.62 0.05
C ALA A 171 -27.08 -5.53 0.97
N HIS A 172 -27.27 -5.24 2.26
CA HIS A 172 -26.23 -5.44 3.26
C HIS A 172 -26.84 -5.70 4.63
N GLY A 173 -26.13 -6.50 5.44
CA GLY A 173 -26.48 -6.79 6.83
C GLY A 173 -25.28 -6.61 7.74
N GLU A 174 -25.35 -7.18 8.93
CA GLU A 174 -24.24 -7.18 9.90
C GLU A 174 -23.04 -7.98 9.38
N GLY A 175 -23.28 -9.17 8.80
CA GLY A 175 -22.23 -10.06 8.33
C GLY A 175 -21.80 -9.90 6.87
N PHE A 176 -22.58 -9.20 6.03
CA PHE A 176 -22.38 -9.23 4.58
C PHE A 176 -22.77 -7.96 3.84
N VAL A 177 -22.30 -7.87 2.59
CA VAL A 177 -22.76 -6.94 1.55
C VAL A 177 -22.97 -7.73 0.26
N VAL A 178 -24.04 -7.49 -0.47
CA VAL A 178 -24.23 -7.93 -1.85
C VAL A 178 -24.11 -6.71 -2.74
N ALA A 179 -23.14 -6.72 -3.65
CA ALA A 179 -22.92 -5.65 -4.60
C ALA A 179 -23.02 -6.16 -6.03
N ASN A 180 -23.65 -5.39 -6.91
CA ASN A 180 -23.65 -5.65 -8.35
C ASN A 180 -22.36 -5.08 -8.96
N LYS A 181 -21.36 -5.94 -9.18
CA LYS A 181 -20.06 -5.56 -9.74
C LYS A 181 -20.20 -5.19 -11.22
N PRO A 182 -19.77 -4.00 -11.65
CA PRO A 182 -19.72 -3.68 -13.08
C PRO A 182 -18.57 -4.45 -13.78
N PRO A 183 -18.62 -4.59 -15.12
CA PRO A 183 -17.49 -5.13 -15.88
C PRO A 183 -16.31 -4.13 -15.83
N GLY A 184 -15.10 -4.63 -15.95
CA GLY A 184 -13.87 -3.83 -15.89
C GLY A 184 -13.36 -3.52 -14.47
N VAL A 185 -14.05 -3.99 -13.41
CA VAL A 185 -13.61 -3.84 -12.01
C VAL A 185 -13.15 -5.19 -11.44
N GLN A 186 -12.00 -5.19 -10.77
CA GLN A 186 -11.51 -6.37 -10.05
C GLN A 186 -12.20 -6.50 -8.69
N VAL A 187 -12.49 -7.74 -8.25
CA VAL A 187 -13.09 -7.97 -6.93
C VAL A 187 -12.10 -7.58 -5.80
N PRO A 188 -11.02 -8.33 -5.54
CA PRO A 188 -10.02 -7.92 -4.55
C PRO A 188 -9.06 -6.87 -5.12
N PRO A 189 -8.46 -6.03 -4.26
CA PRO A 189 -7.30 -5.20 -4.60
C PRO A 189 -6.18 -5.97 -5.32
N THR A 190 -5.41 -5.27 -6.15
CA THR A 190 -4.12 -5.78 -6.61
C THR A 190 -3.03 -5.43 -5.63
N VAL A 191 -1.83 -6.01 -5.81
CA VAL A 191 -0.67 -5.71 -4.96
C VAL A 191 -0.36 -4.20 -4.96
N ASP A 192 -0.54 -3.53 -6.09
CA ASP A 192 -0.14 -2.15 -6.35
C ASP A 192 -1.30 -1.14 -6.34
N ASN A 193 -2.55 -1.61 -6.25
CA ASN A 193 -3.74 -0.75 -6.26
C ASN A 193 -4.81 -1.24 -5.27
N THR A 194 -4.95 -0.51 -4.16
CA THR A 194 -5.96 -0.75 -3.12
C THR A 194 -7.20 0.12 -3.24
N ARG A 195 -7.30 0.95 -4.29
CA ARG A 195 -8.36 1.95 -4.42
C ARG A 195 -9.42 1.58 -5.45
N GLU A 196 -9.01 0.86 -6.50
CA GLU A 196 -9.86 0.60 -7.67
C GLU A 196 -10.31 -0.86 -7.71
N SER A 197 -10.90 -1.34 -6.62
CA SER A 197 -11.49 -2.68 -6.51
C SER A 197 -12.92 -2.59 -6.00
N LEU A 198 -13.70 -3.66 -6.20
CA LEU A 198 -15.06 -3.75 -5.66
C LEU A 198 -15.06 -3.58 -4.15
N LEU A 199 -14.13 -4.23 -3.44
CA LEU A 199 -14.00 -4.12 -1.99
C LEU A 199 -13.80 -2.67 -1.56
N ALA A 200 -12.82 -1.98 -2.16
CA ALA A 200 -12.51 -0.60 -1.80
C ALA A 200 -13.70 0.33 -2.03
N LYS A 201 -14.45 0.12 -3.12
CA LYS A 201 -15.60 0.94 -3.46
C LYS A 201 -16.81 0.67 -2.58
N VAL A 202 -17.02 -0.58 -2.17
CA VAL A 202 -18.04 -0.93 -1.18
C VAL A 202 -17.71 -0.33 0.18
N GLU A 203 -16.45 -0.42 0.62
CA GLU A 203 -16.00 0.17 1.88
C GLU A 203 -16.20 1.68 1.90
N GLU A 204 -15.76 2.37 0.85
CA GLU A 204 -15.94 3.81 0.67
C GLU A 204 -17.43 4.20 0.68
N THR A 205 -18.26 3.46 -0.06
CA THR A 205 -19.70 3.74 -0.19
C THR A 205 -20.46 3.57 1.13
N LEU A 206 -20.07 2.57 1.93
CA LEU A 206 -20.73 2.24 3.20
C LEU A 206 -20.03 2.86 4.42
N GLY A 207 -18.97 3.65 4.23
CA GLY A 207 -18.18 4.24 5.31
C GLY A 207 -17.49 3.19 6.21
N LEU A 208 -17.12 2.03 5.65
CA LEU A 208 -16.46 0.96 6.38
C LEU A 208 -14.93 1.19 6.42
N PRO A 209 -14.23 0.68 7.46
CA PRO A 209 -12.77 0.74 7.49
C PRO A 209 -12.15 0.03 6.28
N SER A 210 -11.04 0.54 5.76
CA SER A 210 -10.36 -0.09 4.63
C SER A 210 -9.83 -1.49 4.99
N GLY A 211 -10.09 -2.47 4.13
CA GLY A 211 -9.75 -3.88 4.38
C GLY A 211 -10.65 -4.59 5.38
N SER A 212 -11.83 -4.05 5.67
CA SER A 212 -12.82 -4.68 6.58
C SER A 212 -13.74 -5.67 5.89
N VAL A 213 -13.81 -5.67 4.56
CA VAL A 213 -14.55 -6.67 3.79
C VAL A 213 -13.63 -7.65 3.08
N ALA A 214 -14.07 -8.90 2.99
CA ALA A 214 -13.40 -9.98 2.27
C ALA A 214 -14.32 -10.59 1.22
N PRO A 215 -13.80 -11.09 0.08
CA PRO A 215 -14.62 -11.77 -0.92
C PRO A 215 -14.51 -13.31 -0.77
N PRO A 216 -15.56 -14.02 -0.32
CA PRO A 216 -15.57 -15.50 -0.30
C PRO A 216 -15.48 -16.10 -1.72
N HIS A 217 -15.99 -15.37 -2.71
CA HIS A 217 -15.92 -15.72 -4.13
C HIS A 217 -15.59 -14.48 -4.97
N ARG A 218 -15.25 -14.68 -6.25
CA ARG A 218 -14.91 -13.59 -7.17
C ARG A 218 -15.45 -13.83 -8.57
N LEU A 219 -15.73 -12.72 -9.26
CA LEU A 219 -15.95 -12.68 -10.70
C LEU A 219 -14.68 -12.18 -11.39
N ASP A 220 -14.48 -12.61 -12.63
CA ASP A 220 -13.40 -12.08 -13.47
C ASP A 220 -13.59 -10.58 -13.76
N VAL A 221 -12.50 -9.92 -14.13
CA VAL A 221 -12.50 -8.46 -14.35
C VAL A 221 -13.54 -8.06 -15.40
N GLY A 222 -13.64 -8.81 -16.50
CA GLY A 222 -14.59 -8.53 -17.58
C GLY A 222 -16.04 -8.95 -17.32
N THR A 223 -16.30 -9.68 -16.23
CA THR A 223 -17.63 -10.21 -15.92
C THR A 223 -18.40 -9.25 -15.03
N GLU A 224 -19.68 -9.03 -15.30
CA GLU A 224 -20.58 -8.28 -14.42
C GLU A 224 -21.48 -9.20 -13.60
N GLY A 225 -22.04 -8.68 -12.49
CA GLY A 225 -23.05 -9.40 -11.72
C GLY A 225 -22.85 -9.33 -10.21
N LEU A 226 -23.66 -10.10 -9.49
CA LEU A 226 -23.71 -10.06 -8.03
C LEU A 226 -22.48 -10.72 -7.41
N VAL A 227 -21.91 -10.03 -6.42
CA VAL A 227 -20.84 -10.53 -5.57
C VAL A 227 -21.24 -10.35 -4.12
N VAL A 228 -21.11 -11.42 -3.34
CA VAL A 228 -21.27 -11.40 -1.89
C VAL A 228 -19.91 -11.11 -1.26
N LEU A 229 -19.88 -10.15 -0.36
CA LEU A 229 -18.72 -9.75 0.43
C LEU A 229 -19.02 -10.00 1.90
N ALA A 230 -18.06 -10.58 2.61
CA ALA A 230 -18.16 -10.83 4.04
C ALA A 230 -17.58 -9.64 4.83
N LYS A 231 -18.30 -9.18 5.84
CA LYS A 231 -17.82 -8.20 6.84
C LYS A 231 -17.19 -8.88 8.05
N THR A 232 -17.48 -10.16 8.27
CA THR A 232 -16.99 -10.94 9.41
C THR A 232 -16.38 -12.25 8.95
N ALA A 233 -15.41 -12.75 9.71
CA ALA A 233 -14.80 -14.06 9.46
C ALA A 233 -15.80 -15.21 9.63
N GLU A 234 -16.80 -15.04 10.50
CA GLU A 234 -17.88 -16.02 10.70
C GLU A 234 -18.73 -16.16 9.43
N PHE A 235 -19.22 -15.05 8.87
CA PHE A 235 -19.99 -15.08 7.63
C PHE A 235 -19.14 -15.63 6.47
N ALA A 236 -17.87 -15.23 6.38
CA ALA A 236 -16.96 -15.72 5.35
C ALA A 236 -16.72 -17.24 5.40
N ARG A 237 -16.84 -17.87 6.58
CA ARG A 237 -16.72 -19.32 6.75
C ARG A 237 -18.02 -20.07 6.47
N TYR A 238 -19.15 -19.42 6.73
CA TYR A 238 -20.47 -19.98 6.50
C TYR A 238 -20.81 -20.03 5.01
N PHE A 239 -20.50 -18.95 4.28
CA PHE A 239 -20.76 -18.79 2.85
C PHE A 239 -19.76 -19.57 2.00
#